data_AF-A0A3D3BP28-F1
#
_entry.id   AF-A0A3D3BP28-F1
#
_cell.length_a   1.000
_cell.length_b   1.000
_cell.length_c   1.000
_cell.angle_alpha   90.00
_cell.angle_beta   90.00
_cell.angle_gamma   90.00
#
_symmetry.space_group_name_H-M   'P 1'
#
loop_
_entity.id
_entity.type
_entity.pdbx_description
1 polymer ?
#
loop_
_entity_poly.entity_id
_entity_poly.type
_entity_poly.pdbx_seq_one_letter_code
_entity_poly.pdbx_strand_id
1 'polypeptide(L)' 'RIRELLSRLADGTINEVILATDPNLEGEATATYLARTMQPLGVAVSRLASGLPVGGDLEYADEVTLGRAFEGRRRIDSSG' A
#
# COMPACT_ATOMS: atom_id res chain seq x y z
N ARG A 1 8.83 12.17 -13.46
CA ARG A 1 7.69 12.77 -12.72
C ARG A 1 7.78 12.68 -11.18
N ILE A 2 8.76 11.97 -10.60
CA ILE A 2 8.92 11.93 -9.12
C ILE A 2 9.23 13.31 -8.52
N ARG A 3 10.02 14.14 -9.23
CA ARG A 3 10.30 15.52 -8.80
C ARG A 3 9.03 16.38 -8.69
N GLU A 4 8.11 16.25 -9.65
CA GLU A 4 6.81 16.95 -9.60
C GLU A 4 5.97 16.51 -8.40
N LEU A 5 5.98 15.21 -8.08
CA LEU A 5 5.32 14.66 -6.90
C LEU A 5 5.90 15.25 -5.61
N LEU A 6 7.22 15.28 -5.46
CA LEU A 6 7.86 15.86 -4.28
C LEU A 6 7.59 17.38 -4.16
N SER A 7 7.57 18.09 -5.28
CA SER A 7 7.21 19.52 -5.28
C SER A 7 5.80 19.77 -4.78
N ARG A 8 4.84 18.88 -5.07
CA ARG A 8 3.46 18.98 -4.57
C ARG A 8 3.33 18.70 -3.07
N LEU A 9 4.29 17.99 -2.48
CA LEU A 9 4.29 17.65 -1.05
C LEU A 9 5.01 18.71 -0.20
N ALA A 10 5.72 19.65 -0.82
CA ALA A 10 6.62 20.58 -0.15
C ALA A 10 5.92 21.63 0.74
N ASP A 11 4.66 21.97 0.44
CA ASP A 11 3.92 22.99 1.18
C ASP A 11 3.24 22.46 2.47
N GLY A 12 3.31 21.15 2.72
CA GLY A 12 2.75 20.52 3.91
C GLY A 12 1.22 20.46 3.96
N THR A 13 0.52 20.82 2.88
CA THR A 13 -0.95 20.78 2.83
C THR A 13 -1.47 19.34 2.71
N ILE A 14 -0.65 18.45 2.15
CA ILE A 14 -0.99 17.04 1.97
C ILE A 14 -0.54 16.26 3.19
N ASN A 15 -1.50 15.67 3.90
CA ASN A 15 -1.24 14.91 5.13
C ASN A 15 -0.99 13.42 4.87
N GLU A 16 -1.45 12.90 3.72
CA GLU A 16 -1.31 11.49 3.36
C GLU A 16 -1.08 11.29 1.85
N VAL A 17 -0.21 10.34 1.51
CA VAL A 17 -0.02 9.80 0.16
C VAL A 17 -0.38 8.33 0.14
N ILE A 18 -1.40 7.98 -0.64
CA ILE A 18 -1.82 6.59 -0.87
C ILE A 18 -1.13 6.07 -2.13
N LEU A 19 -0.29 5.05 -1.98
CA LEU A 19 0.39 4.39 -3.09
C LEU A 19 -0.55 3.35 -3.72
N ALA A 20 -0.91 3.57 -4.98
CA ALA A 20 -1.77 2.70 -5.78
C ALA A 20 -1.01 2.16 -7.01
N THR A 21 0.25 1.78 -6.83
CA THR A 21 1.02 1.06 -7.86
C THR A 21 0.52 -0.36 -7.99
N ASP A 22 0.76 -0.98 -9.14
CA ASP A 22 0.36 -2.36 -9.40
C ASP A 22 0.90 -3.32 -8.31
N PRO A 23 0.13 -4.35 -7.92
CA PRO A 23 0.52 -5.29 -6.88
C PRO A 23 1.50 -6.37 -7.41
N ASN A 24 2.47 -5.97 -8.24
CA ASN A 24 3.52 -6.82 -8.81
C ASN A 24 4.91 -6.38 -8.32
N LEU A 25 5.96 -7.14 -8.63
CA LEU A 25 7.32 -6.88 -8.14
C LEU A 25 7.82 -5.46 -8.42
N GLU A 26 7.56 -4.92 -9.61
CA GLU A 26 7.99 -3.57 -10.00
C GLU A 26 7.22 -2.49 -9.23
N GLY A 27 5.91 -2.68 -9.04
CA GLY A 27 5.06 -1.81 -8.24
C GLY A 27 5.39 -1.85 -6.75
N GLU A 28 5.78 -3.01 -6.21
CA GLU A 28 6.32 -3.19 -4.85
C GLU A 28 7.61 -2.38 -4.65
N ALA A 29 8.57 -2.55 -5.58
CA ALA A 29 9.84 -1.84 -5.54
C ALA A 29 9.63 -0.33 -5.63
N THR A 30 8.75 0.11 -6.53
CA THR A 30 8.41 1.53 -6.71
C THR A 30 7.74 2.09 -5.46
N ALA A 31 6.78 1.38 -4.87
CA ALA A 31 6.10 1.83 -3.65
C ALA A 31 7.09 1.97 -2.48
N THR A 32 7.95 0.97 -2.29
CA THR A 32 9.00 0.98 -1.26
C THR A 32 9.95 2.16 -1.44
N TYR A 33 10.36 2.43 -2.68
CA TYR A 33 11.22 3.55 -3.00
C TYR A 33 10.56 4.90 -2.68
N LEU A 34 9.30 5.09 -3.08
CA LEU A 34 8.55 6.32 -2.82
C LEU A 34 8.33 6.54 -1.32
N ALA A 35 7.96 5.50 -0.58
CA ALA A 35 7.78 5.57 0.88
C ALA A 35 9.06 6.05 1.59
N ARG A 36 10.22 5.46 1.26
CA ARG A 36 11.52 5.89 1.81
C ARG A 36 11.88 7.32 1.43
N THR A 37 11.55 7.73 0.21
CA THR A 37 11.85 9.08 -0.29
C THR A 37 11.00 10.15 0.41
N MET A 38 9.75 9.82 0.76
CA MET A 38 8.81 10.74 1.41
C MET A 38 8.93 10.74 2.94
N GLN A 39 9.54 9.72 3.56
CA GLN A 39 9.73 9.63 5.01
C GLN A 39 10.29 10.93 5.66
N PRO A 40 11.30 11.62 5.09
CA PRO A 40 11.83 12.86 5.68
C PRO A 40 10.87 14.04 5.61
N LEU A 41 9.84 13.99 4.76
CA LEU A 41 8.85 15.06 4.61
C LEU A 41 7.78 15.04 5.70
N GLY A 42 7.73 13.99 6.53
CA GLY A 42 6.75 13.87 7.62
C GLY A 42 5.31 13.60 7.15
N VAL A 43 5.09 13.37 5.86
CA VAL A 43 3.78 12.99 5.31
C VAL A 43 3.48 11.51 5.60
N ALA A 44 2.24 11.19 5.96
CA ALA A 44 1.83 9.80 6.09
C ALA A 44 1.87 9.13 4.72
N VAL A 45 2.45 7.93 4.64
CA VAL A 45 2.44 7.14 3.40
C VAL A 45 1.77 5.82 3.69
N SER A 46 0.71 5.53 2.95
CA SER A 46 -0.03 4.28 3.04
C SER A 46 -0.10 3.61 1.67
N ARG A 47 -0.53 2.35 1.66
CA ARG A 47 -0.71 1.58 0.43
C ARG A 47 -2.04 0.87 0.47
N LEU A 48 -2.65 0.73 -0.70
CA LEU A 48 -3.84 -0.10 -0.86
C LEU A 48 -3.56 -1.52 -0.33
N ALA A 49 -4.55 -2.08 0.37
CA ALA A 49 -4.47 -3.44 0.86
C ALA A 49 -4.28 -4.42 -0.31
N SER A 50 -3.56 -5.51 -0.06
CA SER A 50 -3.38 -6.60 -1.01
C SER A 50 -3.76 -7.93 -0.35
N GLY A 51 -4.27 -8.87 -1.14
CA GLY A 51 -4.79 -10.14 -0.65
C GLY A 51 -6.00 -10.58 -1.46
N LEU A 52 -6.85 -11.40 -0.83
CA LEU A 52 -8.01 -11.98 -1.49
C LEU A 52 -9.05 -10.92 -1.90
N PRO A 53 -9.59 -10.99 -3.12
CA PRO A 53 -10.69 -10.13 -3.53
C PRO A 53 -11.98 -10.52 -2.81
N VAL A 54 -12.83 -9.53 -2.54
CA VAL A 54 -14.17 -9.78 -1.99
C VAL A 54 -14.98 -10.59 -3.00
N GLY A 55 -15.58 -11.68 -2.53
CA GLY A 55 -16.42 -12.57 -3.35
C GLY A 55 -15.66 -13.55 -4.23
N GLY A 56 -14.32 -13.62 -4.13
CA GLY A 56 -13.54 -14.69 -4.76
C GLY A 56 -13.48 -15.94 -3.89
N ASP A 57 -13.41 -17.11 -4.51
CA ASP A 57 -13.24 -18.38 -3.78
C ASP A 57 -11.77 -18.64 -3.47
N LEU A 58 -11.52 -19.16 -2.26
CA LEU A 58 -10.17 -19.47 -1.77
C LEU A 58 -9.45 -20.50 -2.65
N GLU A 59 -10.20 -21.44 -3.23
CA GLU A 59 -9.66 -22.52 -4.08
C GLU A 59 -9.02 -22.03 -5.38
N TYR A 60 -9.35 -20.82 -5.83
CA TYR A 60 -8.80 -20.21 -7.04
C TYR A 60 -7.71 -19.18 -6.75
N ALA A 61 -7.37 -18.93 -5.48
CA ALA A 61 -6.35 -17.97 -5.12
C ALA A 61 -4.94 -18.56 -5.28
N ASP A 62 -4.04 -17.78 -5.88
CA ASP A 62 -2.63 -18.14 -5.98
C ASP A 62 -1.91 -17.98 -4.61
N GLU A 63 -0.77 -18.65 -4.48
CA GLU A 63 0.02 -18.66 -3.24
C GLU A 63 0.48 -17.26 -2.79
N VAL A 64 0.77 -16.36 -3.73
CA VAL A 64 1.22 -14.99 -3.42
C VAL A 64 0.07 -14.17 -2.84
N THR A 65 -1.12 -14.27 -3.44
CA THR A 65 -2.35 -13.65 -2.96
C THR A 65 -2.73 -14.16 -1.58
N LEU A 66 -2.63 -15.48 -1.36
CA LEU A 66 -2.86 -16.10 -0.06
C LEU A 66 -1.85 -15.61 0.98
N GLY A 67 -0.56 -15.60 0.65
CA GLY A 67 0.50 -15.10 1.53
C GLY A 67 0.23 -13.67 1.99
N ARG A 68 -0.11 -12.77 1.06
CA ARG A 68 -0.48 -11.37 1.36
C ARG A 68 -1.72 -11.27 2.26
N ALA A 69 -2.75 -12.09 2.01
CA ALA A 69 -3.94 -12.12 2.85
C ALA A 69 -3.62 -12.60 4.28
N PHE A 70 -2.72 -13.57 4.44
CA PHE A 70 -2.28 -14.05 5.75
C PHE A 70 -1.40 -13.03 6.50
N GLU A 71 -0.49 -12.35 5.80
CA GLU A 71 0.33 -11.27 6.36
C GLU A 71 -0.55 -10.09 6.83
N GLY A 72 -1.51 -9.68 6.00
CA GLY A 72 -2.45 -8.59 6.28
C GLY A 72 -3.64 -8.98 7.17
N ARG A 73 -3.70 -10.21 7.70
CA ARG A 73 -4.85 -10.67 8.48
C ARG A 73 -5.02 -9.80 9.72
N ARG A 74 -6.27 -9.42 10.00
CA ARG A 74 -6.62 -8.63 11.18
C ARG A 74 -7.36 -9.52 12.18
N ARG A 75 -7.10 -9.32 13.47
CA ARG A 75 -7.89 -9.94 14.53
C ARG A 75 -9.30 -9.34 14.49
N ILE A 76 -10.30 -10.20 14.59
CA ILE A 76 -11.68 -9.77 14.81
C ILE A 76 -11.84 -9.63 16.32
N ASP A 77 -11.90 -8.41 16.83
CA ASP A 77 -12.35 -8.17 18.20
C ASP A 77 -13.88 -8.07 18.17
N SER A 78 -14.54 -8.91 18.98
CA SER A 78 -16.00 -9.02 19.07
C SER A 78 -16.66 -7.91 19.87
N SER A 79 -15.92 -6.85 20.20
CA SER A 79 -16.42 -5.69 20.94
C SER A 79 -16.82 -4.62 19.94
N GLY A 80 -18.04 -4.75 19.42
CA GLY A 80 -18.81 -3.71 18.75
C GLY A 80 -20.12 -3.52 19.50
#